data_AF-X0ZGN8-F1
#
_entry.id   AF-X0ZGN8-F1
#
_cell.length_a   1.000
_cell.length_b   1.000
_cell.length_c   1.000
_cell.angle_alpha   90.00
_cell.angle_beta   90.00
_cell.angle_gamma   90.00
#
_symmetry.space_group_name_H-M   'P 1'
#
loop_
_entity.id
_entity.type
_entity.pdbx_description
1 polymer ?
#
loop_
_entity_poly.entity_id
_entity_poly.type
_entity_poly.pdbx_seq_one_letter_code
_entity_poly.pdbx_strand_id
1 'polypeptide(L)'
;MPDLLLIVNPHSANGSTGRRWPAIESKLRSLLPPFDVAFTERVGHATAIAREAAGRYGCIALVGGDGTVNEVANGLIADDRPLRSDLTLGVICRGTGSDFIRTLGIPRDLEGAAERLAMGNVREIDIGKIRYRSPHGSEA
;
A
#
# COMPACT_ATOMS: atom_id res chain seq x y z
N MET A 1 -19.39 -1.73 -7.21
CA MET A 1 -18.23 -2.24 -6.44
C MET A 1 -17.44 -1.04 -5.98
N PRO A 2 -16.84 -1.04 -4.78
CA PRO A 2 -15.99 0.05 -4.35
C PRO A 2 -14.79 0.19 -5.29
N ASP A 3 -14.35 1.43 -5.54
CA ASP A 3 -13.19 1.74 -6.40
C ASP A 3 -11.85 1.69 -5.63
N LEU A 4 -11.92 1.50 -4.31
CA LEU A 4 -10.80 1.47 -3.38
C LEU A 4 -10.61 0.08 -2.77
N LEU A 5 -9.38 -0.43 -2.85
CA LEU A 5 -8.93 -1.62 -2.11
C LEU A 5 -7.89 -1.24 -1.04
N LEU A 6 -8.07 -1.75 0.18
CA LEU A 6 -7.04 -1.72 1.22
C LEU A 6 -6.29 -3.05 1.28
N ILE A 7 -4.99 -3.03 0.97
CA ILE A 7 -4.07 -4.16 1.17
C ILE A 7 -3.44 -4.03 2.56
N VAL A 8 -3.81 -4.93 3.46
CA VAL A 8 -3.44 -4.86 4.88
C VAL A 8 -2.37 -5.89 5.20
N ASN A 9 -1.23 -5.42 5.72
CA ASN A 9 -0.24 -6.30 6.31
C ASN A 9 -0.53 -6.47 7.81
N PRO A 10 -1.11 -7.59 8.27
CA PRO A 10 -1.46 -7.78 9.67
C PRO A 10 -0.23 -7.84 10.59
N HIS A 11 0.94 -8.22 10.06
CA HIS A 11 2.19 -8.32 10.82
C HIS A 11 2.93 -6.99 10.97
N SER A 12 2.48 -5.94 10.29
CA SER A 12 3.08 -4.60 10.41
C SER A 12 2.94 -4.02 11.82
N ALA A 13 3.86 -3.10 12.16
CA ALA A 13 3.99 -2.51 13.49
C ALA A 13 4.00 -3.57 14.62
N ASN A 14 4.89 -4.57 14.52
CA ASN A 14 5.04 -5.68 15.47
C ASN A 14 3.71 -6.45 15.69
N GLY A 15 2.98 -6.70 14.61
CA GLY A 15 1.68 -7.38 14.60
C GLY A 15 0.53 -6.57 15.22
N SER A 16 0.75 -5.31 15.61
CA SER A 16 -0.33 -4.49 16.18
C SER A 16 -1.39 -4.13 15.14
N THR A 17 -1.09 -4.21 13.84
CA THR A 17 -2.07 -4.05 12.75
C THR A 17 -3.13 -5.13 12.75
N GLY A 18 -2.76 -6.40 12.71
CA GLY A 18 -3.73 -7.49 12.80
C GLY A 18 -4.51 -7.42 14.11
N ARG A 19 -3.82 -7.27 15.25
CA ARG A 19 -4.47 -7.25 16.59
C ARG A 19 -5.50 -6.12 16.75
N ARG A 20 -5.28 -4.96 16.13
CA ARG A 20 -6.16 -3.79 16.24
C ARG A 20 -7.03 -3.58 15.01
N TRP A 21 -7.01 -4.50 14.05
CA TRP A 21 -7.67 -4.31 12.76
C TRP A 21 -9.15 -3.95 12.90
N PRO A 22 -9.98 -4.60 13.74
CA PRO A 22 -11.40 -4.23 13.86
C PRO A 22 -11.62 -2.76 14.23
N ALA A 23 -10.78 -2.22 15.12
CA ALA A 23 -10.86 -0.81 15.52
C ALA A 23 -10.34 0.13 14.42
N ILE A 24 -9.28 -0.27 13.72
CA ILE A 24 -8.72 0.48 12.58
C ILE A 24 -9.74 0.53 11.45
N GLU A 25 -10.28 -0.62 11.06
CA GLU A 25 -11.27 -0.75 10.00
C GLU A 25 -12.51 0.09 10.30
N SER A 26 -13.08 -0.03 11.51
CA SER A 26 -14.23 0.78 11.93
C SER A 26 -13.97 2.28 11.73
N LYS A 27 -12.79 2.74 12.13
CA LYS A 27 -12.41 4.15 11.95
C LYS A 27 -12.23 4.51 10.48
N LEU A 28 -11.56 3.68 9.69
CA LEU A 28 -11.40 3.90 8.25
C LEU A 28 -12.74 3.92 7.52
N ARG A 29 -13.71 3.07 7.89
CA ARG A 29 -15.06 3.09 7.31
C ARG A 29 -15.82 4.38 7.58
N SER A 30 -15.48 5.11 8.65
CA SER A 30 -16.06 6.43 8.94
C SER A 30 -15.36 7.59 8.23
N LEU A 31 -14.14 7.39 7.71
CA LEU A 31 -13.30 8.45 7.13
C LEU A 31 -13.11 8.33 5.62
N LEU A 32 -13.23 7.11 5.07
CA LEU A 32 -12.99 6.81 3.66
C LEU A 32 -14.30 6.49 2.92
N PRO A 33 -14.32 6.67 1.59
CA PRO A 33 -15.34 6.07 0.73
C PRO A 33 -15.42 4.54 0.92
N PRO A 34 -16.51 3.88 0.48
CA PRO A 34 -16.59 2.41 0.53
C PRO A 34 -15.34 1.75 -0.07
N PHE A 35 -14.81 0.76 0.65
CA PHE A 35 -13.61 0.03 0.26
C PHE A 35 -13.72 -1.46 0.57
N ASP A 36 -12.99 -2.25 -0.22
CA ASP A 36 -12.72 -3.66 0.03
C ASP A 36 -11.39 -3.83 0.80
N VAL A 37 -11.20 -4.99 1.42
CA VAL A 37 -10.03 -5.30 2.24
C VAL A 37 -9.44 -6.63 1.78
N ALA A 38 -8.12 -6.66 1.60
CA ALA A 38 -7.36 -7.88 1.36
C ALA A 38 -6.19 -7.96 2.34
N PHE A 39 -6.05 -9.09 3.04
CA PHE A 39 -4.94 -9.31 3.96
C PHE A 39 -3.78 -10.01 3.27
N THR A 40 -2.56 -9.56 3.57
CA THR A 40 -1.36 -10.30 3.19
C THR A 40 -1.14 -11.46 4.16
N GLU A 41 -0.49 -12.51 3.66
CA GLU A 41 -0.27 -13.76 4.41
C GLU A 41 1.22 -14.11 4.54
N ARG A 42 2.02 -13.60 3.60
CA ARG A 42 3.45 -13.88 3.48
C ARG A 42 4.14 -12.75 2.73
N VAL A 43 5.47 -12.74 2.78
CA VAL A 43 6.31 -11.85 1.98
C VAL A 43 6.01 -12.06 0.48
N GLY A 44 5.90 -10.94 -0.23
CA GLY A 44 5.53 -10.87 -1.66
C GLY A 44 4.03 -11.03 -1.94
N HIS A 45 3.19 -11.27 -0.93
CA HIS A 45 1.75 -11.43 -1.15
C HIS A 45 1.11 -10.09 -1.55
N ALA A 46 1.57 -8.95 -1.04
CA ALA A 46 1.00 -7.65 -1.42
C ALA A 46 1.26 -7.34 -2.90
N THR A 47 2.39 -7.78 -3.46
CA THR A 47 2.69 -7.67 -4.90
C THR A 47 1.67 -8.43 -5.74
N ALA A 48 1.35 -9.67 -5.34
CA ALA A 48 0.37 -10.48 -6.06
C ALA A 48 -1.04 -9.88 -5.99
N ILE A 49 -1.47 -9.47 -4.79
CA ILE A 49 -2.79 -8.83 -4.57
C ILE A 49 -2.89 -7.54 -5.39
N ALA A 50 -1.88 -6.67 -5.32
CA ALA A 50 -1.87 -5.39 -6.03
C ALA A 50 -1.97 -5.58 -7.55
N ARG A 51 -1.24 -6.57 -8.10
CA ARG A 51 -1.29 -6.89 -9.53
C ARG A 51 -2.66 -7.36 -9.99
N GLU A 52 -3.31 -8.23 -9.22
CA GLU A 52 -4.67 -8.69 -9.53
C GLU A 52 -5.69 -7.55 -9.41
N ALA A 53 -5.55 -6.74 -8.35
CA ALA A 53 -6.43 -5.62 -8.05
C ALA A 53 -6.33 -4.49 -9.09
N ALA A 54 -5.19 -4.32 -9.76
CA ALA A 54 -4.99 -3.26 -10.76
C ALA A 54 -6.02 -3.30 -11.90
N GLY A 55 -6.55 -4.49 -12.24
CA GLY A 55 -7.59 -4.63 -13.26
C GLY A 55 -9.02 -4.29 -12.78
N ARG A 56 -9.22 -4.06 -11.48
CA ARG A 56 -10.54 -3.99 -10.84
C ARG A 56 -10.82 -2.70 -10.07
N TYR A 57 -9.78 -2.05 -9.57
CA TYR A 57 -9.88 -0.85 -8.73
C TYR A 57 -9.15 0.33 -9.38
N GLY A 58 -9.58 1.56 -9.10
CA GLY A 58 -8.90 2.81 -9.48
C GLY A 58 -7.93 3.31 -8.41
N CYS A 59 -8.08 2.86 -7.17
CA CYS A 59 -7.15 3.14 -6.08
C CYS A 59 -6.82 1.89 -5.27
N ILE A 60 -5.52 1.64 -5.07
CA ILE A 60 -5.02 0.59 -4.18
C ILE A 60 -4.26 1.30 -3.07
N ALA A 61 -4.75 1.21 -1.85
CA ALA A 61 -4.08 1.75 -0.68
C ALA A 61 -3.54 0.63 0.20
N LEU A 62 -2.38 0.85 0.82
CA LEU A 62 -1.79 -0.11 1.75
C LEU A 62 -1.96 0.32 3.20
N VAL A 63 -2.09 -0.66 4.09
CA VAL A 63 -1.97 -0.51 5.55
C VAL A 63 -0.82 -1.37 6.03
N GLY A 64 0.37 -0.78 6.16
CA GLY A 64 1.60 -1.52 6.42
C GLY A 64 2.84 -0.63 6.56
N GLY A 65 4.03 -1.22 6.61
CA GLY A 65 5.29 -0.47 6.66
C GLY A 65 5.93 -0.26 5.28
N ASP A 66 7.17 0.24 5.25
CA ASP A 66 7.92 0.50 4.01
C ASP A 66 8.09 -0.76 3.14
N GLY A 67 8.23 -1.95 3.74
CA GLY A 67 8.25 -3.21 2.99
C GLY A 67 6.95 -3.48 2.23
N THR A 68 5.80 -3.11 2.82
CA THR A 68 4.50 -3.22 2.15
C THR A 68 4.34 -2.18 1.04
N VAL A 69 4.89 -0.96 1.22
CA VAL A 69 5.00 0.04 0.14
C VAL A 69 5.75 -0.54 -1.04
N ASN A 70 6.92 -1.16 -0.79
CA ASN A 70 7.73 -1.76 -1.84
C ASN A 70 7.02 -2.90 -2.56
N GLU A 71 6.39 -3.82 -1.83
CA GLU A 71 5.65 -4.93 -2.44
C GLU A 71 4.48 -4.45 -3.31
N VAL A 72 3.68 -3.51 -2.82
CA VAL A 72 2.55 -2.97 -3.60
C VAL A 72 3.06 -2.24 -4.84
N ALA A 73 4.07 -1.37 -4.72
CA ALA A 73 4.65 -0.66 -5.85
C ALA A 73 5.14 -1.61 -6.95
N ASN A 74 5.86 -2.68 -6.57
CA ASN A 74 6.30 -3.72 -7.51
C ASN A 74 5.13 -4.50 -8.16
N GLY A 75 3.98 -4.58 -7.49
CA GLY A 75 2.77 -5.19 -8.04
C GLY A 75 2.10 -4.34 -9.11
N LEU A 76 2.27 -3.02 -9.05
CA LEU A 76 1.62 -2.03 -9.93
C LEU A 76 2.46 -1.65 -11.15
N ILE A 77 3.67 -2.17 -11.29
CA ILE A 77 4.61 -1.85 -12.37
C ILE A 77 4.92 -3.12 -13.16
N ALA A 78 4.90 -3.01 -14.49
CA ALA A 78 5.44 -4.01 -15.40
C ALA A 78 6.10 -3.30 -16.59
N ASP A 79 7.16 -3.90 -17.14
CA ASP A 79 7.88 -3.39 -18.31
C ASP A 79 8.26 -1.90 -18.20
N ASP A 80 8.69 -1.48 -17.01
CA ASP A 80 9.13 -0.12 -16.65
C ASP A 80 8.05 0.96 -16.75
N ARG A 81 6.78 0.56 -16.58
CA ARG A 81 5.61 1.44 -16.63
C ARG A 81 4.56 1.00 -15.61
N PRO A 82 3.69 1.90 -15.15
CA PRO A 82 2.49 1.53 -14.42
C PRO A 82 1.64 0.56 -15.27
N LEU A 83 1.02 -0.43 -14.63
CA LEU A 83 0.07 -1.33 -15.28
C LEU A 83 -1.12 -0.57 -15.89
N ARG A 84 -1.49 0.55 -15.28
CA ARG A 84 -2.53 1.48 -15.69
C ARG A 84 -2.13 2.91 -15.34
N SER A 85 -2.34 3.84 -16.25
CA SER A 85 -1.98 5.26 -16.06
C SER A 85 -2.91 6.01 -15.10
N ASP A 86 -4.14 5.52 -14.92
CA ASP A 86 -5.15 6.09 -14.04
C ASP A 86 -5.19 5.45 -12.64
N LEU A 87 -4.35 4.43 -12.40
CA LEU A 87 -4.29 3.72 -11.13
C LEU A 87 -3.47 4.51 -10.11
N THR A 88 -4.04 4.69 -8.92
CA THR A 88 -3.41 5.46 -7.84
C THR A 88 -2.99 4.56 -6.67
N LEU A 89 -1.87 4.92 -6.03
CA LEU A 89 -1.34 4.27 -4.83
C LEU A 89 -1.63 5.13 -3.59
N GLY A 90 -2.40 4.60 -2.66
CA GLY A 90 -2.62 5.19 -1.34
C GLY A 90 -1.71 4.58 -0.26
N VAL A 91 -1.39 5.35 0.77
CA VAL A 91 -0.52 4.88 1.87
C VAL A 91 -1.06 5.27 3.23
N ILE A 92 -1.31 4.26 4.06
CA ILE A 92 -1.56 4.38 5.50
C ILE A 92 -0.42 3.63 6.20
N CYS A 93 0.67 4.35 6.50
CA CYS A 93 1.86 3.72 7.05
C CYS A 93 1.68 3.34 8.53
N ARG A 94 1.96 2.07 8.81
CA ARG A 94 1.98 1.45 10.12
C ARG A 94 3.30 0.70 10.30
N GLY A 95 4.31 1.37 10.84
CA GLY A 95 5.64 0.81 11.02
C GLY A 95 6.58 1.74 11.79
N THR A 96 7.79 1.26 12.05
CA THR A 96 8.88 2.03 12.65
C THR A 96 9.62 2.85 11.60
N GLY A 97 9.91 2.24 10.44
CA GLY A 97 10.29 2.93 9.20
C GLY A 97 9.09 3.72 8.66
N SER A 98 9.31 4.99 8.38
CA SER A 98 8.29 5.93 7.90
C SER A 98 8.90 6.91 6.89
N ASP A 99 9.99 6.49 6.23
CA ASP A 99 10.75 7.38 5.35
C ASP A 99 9.95 7.75 4.11
N PHE A 100 9.13 6.83 3.60
CA PHE A 100 8.25 7.10 2.46
C PHE A 100 7.23 8.21 2.78
N ILE A 101 6.49 8.06 3.89
CA ILE A 101 5.50 9.08 4.29
C ILE A 101 6.14 10.41 4.69
N ARG A 102 7.33 10.38 5.32
CA ARG A 102 8.07 11.59 5.69
C ARG A 102 8.50 12.38 4.46
N THR A 103 8.96 11.69 3.42
CA THR A 103 9.35 12.31 2.14
C THR A 103 8.15 12.92 1.41
N LEU A 104 6.99 12.26 1.48
CA LEU A 104 5.77 12.71 0.78
C LEU A 104 4.87 13.63 1.61
N GLY A 105 5.24 13.92 2.87
CA GLY A 105 4.42 14.73 3.78
C GLY A 105 3.06 14.10 4.11
N ILE A 106 2.98 12.77 4.14
CA ILE A 106 1.78 12.04 4.53
C ILE A 106 1.74 11.98 6.06
N PRO A 107 0.62 12.34 6.72
CA PRO A 107 0.50 12.26 8.18
C PRO A 107 0.75 10.84 8.72
N ARG A 108 1.29 10.76 9.93
CA ARG A 108 1.66 9.49 10.56
C ARG A 108 0.51 8.84 11.32
N ASP A 109 -0.40 9.66 11.84
CA ASP A 109 -1.61 9.19 12.49
C ASP A 109 -2.61 8.65 11.46
N LEU A 110 -3.45 7.73 11.91
CA LEU A 110 -4.40 7.02 11.05
C LEU A 110 -5.41 7.98 10.43
N GLU A 111 -5.80 9.02 11.18
CA GLU A 111 -6.84 9.96 10.79
C GLU A 111 -6.35 10.87 9.67
N GLY A 112 -5.21 11.54 9.87
CA GLY A 112 -4.61 12.40 8.86
C GLY A 112 -4.23 11.65 7.59
N ALA A 113 -3.77 10.39 7.71
CA ALA A 113 -3.52 9.55 6.53
C ALA A 113 -4.80 9.21 5.77
N ALA A 114 -5.88 8.87 6.49
CA ALA A 114 -7.19 8.58 5.90
C ALA A 114 -7.83 9.82 5.26
N GLU A 115 -7.77 10.97 5.93
CA GLU A 115 -8.24 12.25 5.41
C GLU A 115 -7.50 12.61 4.12
N ARG A 116 -6.17 12.46 4.10
CA ARG A 116 -5.38 12.72 2.90
C ARG A 116 -5.73 11.79 1.75
N LEU A 117 -6.01 10.51 2.05
CA LEU A 117 -6.48 9.54 1.06
C LEU A 117 -7.87 9.92 0.51
N ALA A 118 -8.79 10.35 1.39
CA ALA A 118 -10.14 10.77 1.02
C ALA A 118 -10.17 12.06 0.17
N MET A 119 -9.22 12.98 0.38
CA MET A 119 -9.10 14.18 -0.45
C MET A 119 -8.75 13.86 -1.91
N GLY A 120 -8.14 12.71 -2.19
CA GLY A 120 -7.84 12.28 -3.57
C GLY A 120 -6.81 13.15 -4.29
N ASN A 121 -5.96 13.88 -3.56
CA ASN A 121 -4.89 14.69 -4.16
C ASN A 121 -3.77 13.78 -4.67
N VAL A 122 -3.76 13.53 -5.97
CA VAL A 122 -2.77 12.70 -6.66
C VAL A 122 -1.57 13.54 -7.08
N ARG A 123 -0.38 12.95 -7.01
CA ARG A 123 0.85 13.47 -7.61
C ARG A 123 1.65 12.34 -8.22
N GLU A 124 2.42 12.66 -9.25
CA GLU A 124 3.42 11.74 -9.78
C GLU A 124 4.61 11.63 -8.83
N ILE A 125 5.21 10.44 -8.78
CA ILE A 125 6.42 10.14 -8.02
C ILE A 125 7.37 9.32 -8.90
N ASP A 126 8.66 9.63 -8.82
CA ASP A 126 9.68 8.83 -9.49
C ASP A 126 9.83 7.48 -8.80
N ILE A 127 10.11 6.43 -9.58
CA ILE A 127 10.34 5.08 -9.06
C ILE A 127 11.73 4.62 -9.47
N GLY A 128 12.55 4.30 -8.47
CA GLY A 128 13.84 3.67 -8.68
C GLY A 128 13.68 2.18 -8.95
N LYS A 129 14.27 1.69 -10.05
CA LYS A 129 14.36 0.26 -10.36
C LYS A 129 15.78 -0.23 -10.10
N ILE A 130 15.89 -1.26 -9.28
CA ILE A 130 17.14 -1.94 -8.98
C ILE A 130 16.95 -3.41 -9.32
N ARG A 131 17.91 -4.00 -10.03
CA ARG A 131 18.05 -5.45 -10.19
C ARG A 131 19.35 -5.85 -9.54
N TYR A 132 19.35 -6.92 -8.77
CA TYR A 132 20.57 -7.44 -8.17
C TYR A 132 20.61 -8.95 -8.23
N ARG A 133 21.83 -9.48 -8.19
CA ARG A 133 22.07 -10.92 -8.09
C ARG A 133 22.55 -11.20 -6.67
N SER A 134 21.88 -12.14 -6.00
CA SER A 134 22.32 -12.59 -4.69
C SER A 134 23.64 -13.36 -4.81
N PRO A 135 24.41 -13.51 -3.71
CA PRO A 135 25.60 -14.36 -3.69
C PRO A 135 25.34 -15.81 -4.10
N HIS A 136 24.08 -16.27 -4.02
CA HIS A 136 23.66 -17.62 -4.40
C HIS A 136 23.13 -17.71 -5.85
N GLY A 137 23.26 -16.64 -6.63
CA GLY A 137 22.90 -16.62 -8.05
C GLY A 137 21.42 -16.38 -8.35
N SER A 138 20.57 -16.22 -7.33
CA SER A 138 19.18 -15.79 -7.55
C SER A 138 19.11 -14.31 -7.93
N GLU A 139 18.27 -13.97 -8.90
CA GLU A 139 17.99 -12.60 -9.30
C GLU A 139 16.71 -12.09 -8.64
N ALA A 140 16.70 -10.81 -8.25
CA ALA A 140 15.56 -10.10 -7.69
C ALA A 140 15.48 -8.67 -8.25
#